data_AF-A0A2G9RD87-F1
#
_entry.id   AF-A0A2G9RD87-F1
#
_cell.length_a   1.000
_cell.length_b   1.000
_cell.length_c   1.000
_cell.angle_alpha   90.00
_cell.angle_beta   90.00
_cell.angle_gamma   90.00
#
_symmetry.space_group_name_H-M   'P 1'
#
loop_
_entity.id
_entity.type
_entity.pdbx_description
1 polymer ?
#
loop_
_entity_poly.entity_id
_entity_poly.type
_entity_poly.pdbx_seq_one_letter_code
_entity_poly.pdbx_strand_id
1 'polypeptide(L)'
;MDASKRVEPAVSSQTLQQRANPDRSLATTIYVPEQGGYQEKFLKHVEEKYKCEKCRLVLCNPRQTECGHRFCETCMNSLLRVIEGQAEKLKDLDKEIHSLRQTGEDADNIKSILESLQARLTQLETLSKTAAAWNPAFCSFRLQATKRSGVLETQINRHDQMLSVHDIRLADMDLRFQVLETASYNGVLIWKIRDYKRRKQEAVMGKTLSLYSQPFYTGYFGYKMCARVYLNGDGMGKNTHLSLFFVIMRGEYDSLLPWPFKQKVSLMLMDQGPSRRHLGDAFKPDPNSSSFKKPTGEMNIASGCPVFVAQTVLENGTYIKDDTIFIKVIVDTSDLPDP
;
A
#
# COMPACT_ATOMS: atom_id res chain seq x y z
N MET A 1 13.53 -49.94 -41.75
CA MET A 1 14.72 -49.19 -41.33
C MET A 1 14.28 -47.79 -40.97
N ASP A 2 14.36 -47.26 -39.77
CA ASP A 2 14.42 -47.79 -38.41
C ASP A 2 13.93 -46.61 -37.55
N ALA A 3 13.03 -46.86 -36.62
CA ALA A 3 12.50 -45.87 -35.71
C ALA A 3 13.21 -46.05 -34.37
N SER A 4 13.89 -45.01 -33.88
CA SER A 4 14.42 -45.03 -32.51
C SER A 4 14.13 -43.72 -31.79
N LYS A 5 13.05 -43.77 -31.00
CA LYS A 5 12.91 -43.02 -29.75
C LYS A 5 14.11 -43.36 -28.86
N ARG A 6 14.82 -42.36 -28.35
CA ARG A 6 15.71 -42.55 -27.19
C ARG A 6 15.05 -41.92 -25.97
N VAL A 7 14.60 -42.83 -25.10
CA VAL A 7 14.15 -42.57 -23.73
C VAL A 7 15.37 -42.23 -22.90
N GLU A 8 15.36 -41.09 -22.21
CA GLU A 8 16.36 -40.78 -21.17
C GLU A 8 16.02 -41.55 -19.88
N PRO A 9 17.00 -42.21 -19.23
CA PRO A 9 16.77 -42.85 -17.95
C PRO A 9 16.94 -41.86 -16.78
N ALA A 10 16.09 -42.02 -15.77
CA ALA A 10 16.17 -41.32 -14.50
C ALA A 10 17.48 -41.63 -13.76
N VAL A 11 18.24 -40.60 -13.39
CA VAL A 11 19.43 -40.74 -12.54
C VAL A 11 19.02 -40.60 -11.08
N SER A 12 19.12 -41.72 -10.37
CA SER A 12 18.88 -41.88 -8.94
C SER A 12 19.86 -41.09 -8.08
N SER A 13 19.31 -40.43 -7.05
CA SER A 13 20.03 -39.74 -5.98
C SER A 13 20.85 -40.71 -5.12
N GLN A 14 22.09 -41.02 -5.53
CA GLN A 14 23.05 -41.74 -4.71
C GLN A 14 24.08 -40.77 -4.09
N THR A 15 23.82 -40.45 -2.82
CA THR A 15 24.78 -40.37 -1.70
C THR A 15 26.24 -40.07 -2.04
N LEU A 16 26.61 -38.79 -2.13
CA LEU A 16 27.99 -38.34 -1.90
C LEU A 16 28.22 -38.15 -0.40
N GLN A 17 28.47 -39.26 0.30
CA GLN A 17 29.11 -39.25 1.62
C GLN A 17 30.55 -38.76 1.44
N GLN A 18 30.83 -37.48 1.76
CA GLN A 18 32.19 -37.03 1.96
C GLN A 18 32.66 -37.46 3.35
N ARG A 19 33.69 -38.31 3.33
CA ARG A 19 34.36 -38.91 4.49
C ARG A 19 34.85 -37.82 5.46
N ALA A 20 34.54 -38.00 6.74
CA ALA A 20 35.15 -37.22 7.81
C ALA A 20 36.64 -37.58 7.92
N ASN A 21 37.50 -36.56 7.94
CA ASN A 21 38.94 -36.70 8.18
C ASN A 21 39.16 -37.10 9.66
N PRO A 22 39.85 -38.19 10.00
CA PRO A 22 39.86 -38.71 11.37
C PRO A 22 40.83 -38.02 12.33
N ASP A 23 41.69 -37.11 11.86
CA ASP A 23 42.64 -36.42 12.73
C ASP A 23 42.16 -35.01 13.12
N ARG A 24 41.34 -34.97 14.17
CA ARG A 24 41.21 -33.76 15.01
C ARG A 24 40.97 -34.14 16.47
N SER A 25 41.94 -34.83 17.05
CA SER A 25 42.06 -35.03 18.48
C SER A 25 42.43 -33.73 19.19
N LEU A 26 41.42 -32.95 19.57
CA LEU A 26 41.37 -32.04 20.74
C LEU A 26 40.01 -31.35 20.69
N ALA A 27 39.08 -31.82 21.51
CA ALA A 27 37.71 -31.35 21.57
C ALA A 27 37.67 -29.89 22.04
N THR A 28 37.71 -28.96 21.08
CA THR A 28 37.09 -27.65 21.24
C THR A 28 35.66 -27.82 20.74
N THR A 29 34.69 -27.80 21.64
CA THR A 29 33.27 -27.80 21.29
C THR A 29 33.00 -26.56 20.43
N ILE A 30 32.99 -26.71 19.10
CA ILE A 30 32.59 -25.64 18.20
C ILE A 30 31.08 -25.48 18.42
N TYR A 31 30.68 -24.40 19.09
CA TYR A 31 29.28 -24.08 19.32
C TYR A 31 28.61 -23.80 17.97
N VAL A 32 27.74 -24.70 17.51
CA VAL A 32 26.95 -24.52 16.28
C VAL A 32 25.57 -23.99 16.67
N PRO A 33 25.16 -22.80 16.20
CA PRO A 33 23.86 -22.23 16.55
C PRO A 33 22.71 -23.06 15.96
N GLU A 34 21.69 -23.34 16.77
CA GLU A 34 20.49 -24.08 16.33
C GLU A 34 19.68 -23.32 15.28
N GLN A 35 19.67 -21.99 15.34
CA GLN A 35 18.97 -21.12 14.40
C GLN A 35 19.84 -19.93 13.99
N GLY A 36 19.77 -19.55 12.71
CA GLY A 36 20.50 -18.41 12.20
C GLY A 36 22.01 -18.65 12.11
N GLY A 37 22.76 -17.54 12.18
CA GLY A 37 24.21 -17.52 12.09
C GLY A 37 24.87 -17.38 13.46
N TYR A 38 26.20 -17.34 13.50
CA TYR A 38 26.95 -17.17 14.73
C TYR A 38 26.76 -15.75 15.29
N GLN A 39 26.40 -15.63 16.58
CA GLN A 39 26.14 -14.36 17.27
C GLN A 39 27.41 -13.77 17.92
N GLU A 40 28.51 -14.50 17.85
CA GLU A 40 29.69 -14.25 18.67
C GLU A 40 30.49 -13.07 18.13
N LYS A 41 31.17 -12.35 19.03
CA LYS A 41 32.01 -11.22 18.64
C LYS A 41 33.31 -11.73 18.02
N PHE A 42 33.46 -11.50 16.71
CA PHE A 42 34.67 -11.86 15.97
C PHE A 42 35.79 -10.86 16.26
N LEU A 43 37.02 -11.37 16.46
CA LEU A 43 38.21 -10.54 16.71
C LEU A 43 38.55 -9.61 15.54
N LYS A 44 38.22 -10.02 14.31
CA LYS A 44 38.38 -9.22 13.10
C LYS A 44 37.01 -8.84 12.56
N HIS A 45 36.94 -7.69 11.90
CA HIS A 45 35.75 -7.29 11.18
C HIS A 45 35.39 -8.34 10.12
N VAL A 46 34.15 -8.79 10.14
CA VAL A 46 33.65 -9.80 9.20
C VAL A 46 33.06 -9.11 7.97
N GLU A 47 33.62 -9.41 6.80
CA GLU A 47 33.13 -8.91 5.52
C GLU A 47 31.68 -9.36 5.26
N GLU A 48 30.89 -8.51 4.59
CA GLU A 48 29.47 -8.78 4.29
C GLU A 48 29.23 -10.09 3.54
N LYS A 49 30.18 -10.51 2.69
CA LYS A 49 30.09 -11.76 1.91
C LYS A 49 29.98 -13.03 2.77
N TYR A 50 30.34 -12.94 4.06
CA TYR A 50 30.27 -14.01 5.05
C TYR A 50 29.05 -13.90 5.97
N LYS A 51 28.17 -12.92 5.74
CA LYS A 51 26.95 -12.73 6.52
C LYS A 51 25.75 -13.31 5.78
N CYS A 52 24.78 -13.76 6.56
CA CYS A 52 23.50 -14.24 6.09
C CYS A 52 22.61 -13.06 5.70
N GLU A 53 22.02 -13.09 4.51
CA GLU A 53 21.11 -12.03 4.07
C GLU A 53 19.83 -11.90 4.93
N LYS A 54 19.42 -13.00 5.58
CA LYS A 54 18.22 -13.01 6.44
C LYS A 54 18.50 -12.58 7.87
N CYS A 55 19.42 -13.25 8.58
CA CYS A 55 19.66 -12.96 10.00
C CYS A 55 20.79 -11.95 10.23
N ARG A 56 21.53 -11.54 9.18
CA ARG A 56 22.68 -10.62 9.23
C ARG A 56 23.86 -11.07 10.10
N LEU A 57 23.80 -12.31 10.61
CA LEU A 57 24.86 -12.96 11.37
C LEU A 57 25.81 -13.72 10.44
N VAL A 58 26.97 -14.12 10.97
CA VAL A 58 27.95 -14.90 10.21
C VAL A 58 27.36 -16.25 9.83
N LEU A 59 27.48 -16.62 8.56
CA LEU A 59 26.82 -17.78 7.97
C LEU A 59 27.11 -19.08 8.75
N CYS A 60 26.06 -19.74 9.20
CA CYS A 60 26.09 -21.12 9.68
C CYS A 60 25.51 -22.04 8.60
N ASN A 61 26.24 -23.07 8.19
CA ASN A 61 25.88 -23.95 7.07
C ASN A 61 25.40 -23.15 5.83
N PRO A 62 26.30 -22.36 5.20
CA PRO A 62 25.91 -21.44 4.13
C PRO A 62 25.24 -22.15 2.96
N ARG A 63 24.11 -21.59 2.51
CA ARG A 63 23.42 -21.93 1.28
C ARG A 63 23.42 -20.72 0.36
N GLN A 64 23.67 -20.92 -0.93
CA GLN A 64 23.75 -19.85 -1.92
C GLN A 64 22.66 -20.04 -2.97
N THR A 65 21.93 -18.97 -3.29
CA THR A 65 20.97 -18.96 -4.39
C THR A 65 21.69 -18.78 -5.73
N GLU A 66 21.03 -19.09 -6.85
CA GLU A 66 21.59 -18.89 -8.20
C GLU A 66 21.97 -17.42 -8.46
N CYS A 67 21.23 -16.47 -7.89
CA CYS A 67 21.53 -15.04 -7.97
C CYS A 67 22.65 -14.59 -7.01
N GLY A 68 23.29 -15.51 -6.28
CA GLY A 68 24.50 -15.24 -5.48
C GLY A 68 24.27 -14.88 -4.02
N HIS A 69 23.02 -14.73 -3.56
CA HIS A 69 22.70 -14.40 -2.17
C HIS A 69 22.95 -15.59 -1.25
N ARG A 70 23.51 -15.33 -0.06
CA ARG A 70 23.89 -16.38 0.90
C ARG A 70 23.03 -16.32 2.16
N PHE A 71 22.62 -17.48 2.62
CA PHE A 71 21.78 -17.65 3.80
C PHE A 71 22.34 -18.75 4.70
N CYS A 72 22.05 -18.69 6.00
CA CYS A 72 22.20 -19.87 6.84
C CYS A 72 21.19 -20.93 6.39
N GLU A 73 21.52 -22.20 6.54
CA GLU A 73 20.63 -23.31 6.18
C GLU A 73 19.24 -23.18 6.82
N THR A 74 19.18 -22.92 8.13
CA THR A 74 17.92 -22.76 8.85
C THR A 74 17.15 -21.51 8.43
N CYS A 75 17.88 -20.43 8.08
CA CYS A 75 17.29 -19.21 7.52
C CYS A 75 16.65 -19.46 6.15
N MET A 76 17.32 -20.20 5.26
CA MET A 76 16.84 -20.56 3.93
C MET A 76 15.63 -21.48 4.00
N ASN A 77 15.68 -22.53 4.83
CA ASN A 77 14.56 -23.45 5.01
C ASN A 77 13.31 -22.73 5.53
N SER A 78 13.49 -21.78 6.45
CA SER A 78 12.39 -20.94 6.91
C SER A 78 11.83 -20.02 5.80
N LEU A 79 12.67 -19.51 4.89
CA LEU A 79 12.18 -18.74 3.74
C LEU A 79 11.39 -19.60 2.76
N LEU A 80 11.88 -20.80 2.43
CA LEU A 80 11.20 -21.73 1.53
C LEU A 80 9.81 -22.10 2.06
N ARG A 81 9.67 -22.40 3.35
CA ARG A 81 8.36 -22.66 3.98
C ARG A 81 7.38 -21.49 3.87
N VAL A 82 7.87 -20.26 3.98
CA VAL A 82 7.02 -19.05 3.81
C VAL A 82 6.56 -18.94 2.36
N ILE A 83 7.45 -19.17 1.40
CA ILE A 83 7.12 -19.13 -0.04
C ILE A 83 6.09 -20.20 -0.39
N GLU A 84 6.27 -21.43 0.10
CA GLU A 84 5.32 -22.53 -0.08
C GLU A 84 3.95 -22.18 0.53
N GLY A 85 3.92 -21.63 1.74
CA GLY A 85 2.68 -21.20 2.39
C GLY A 85 1.98 -20.05 1.66
N GLN A 86 2.73 -19.14 1.04
CA GLN A 86 2.18 -18.09 0.19
C GLN A 86 1.62 -18.64 -1.13
N ALA A 87 2.26 -19.64 -1.72
CA ALA A 87 1.78 -20.28 -2.95
C ALA A 87 0.43 -20.98 -2.76
N GLU A 88 0.22 -21.66 -1.63
CA GLU A 88 -1.09 -22.28 -1.35
C GLU A 88 -2.19 -21.23 -1.12
N LYS A 89 -1.89 -20.15 -0.39
CA LYS A 89 -2.84 -19.03 -0.23
C LYS A 89 -3.22 -18.39 -1.57
N LEU A 90 -2.27 -18.25 -2.49
CA LEU A 90 -2.54 -17.74 -3.84
C LEU A 90 -3.47 -18.67 -4.63
N LYS A 91 -3.30 -19.99 -4.51
CA LYS A 91 -4.20 -20.97 -5.15
C LYS A 91 -5.61 -20.90 -4.56
N ASP A 92 -5.75 -20.74 -3.25
CA ASP A 92 -7.07 -20.66 -2.62
C ASP A 92 -7.78 -19.34 -2.99
N LEU A 93 -7.03 -18.23 -3.05
CA LEU A 93 -7.57 -16.95 -3.53
C LEU A 93 -8.01 -17.03 -5.00
N ASP A 94 -7.27 -17.75 -5.84
CA ASP A 94 -7.63 -17.94 -7.25
C ASP A 94 -8.94 -18.75 -7.41
N LYS A 95 -9.13 -19.79 -6.58
CA LYS A 95 -10.42 -20.52 -6.51
C LYS A 95 -11.57 -19.61 -6.08
N GLU A 96 -11.33 -18.75 -5.10
CA GLU A 96 -12.33 -17.80 -4.60
C GLU A 96 -12.72 -16.78 -5.69
N ILE A 97 -11.75 -16.22 -6.40
CA ILE A 97 -11.98 -15.33 -7.55
C ILE A 97 -12.79 -16.04 -8.64
N HIS A 98 -12.47 -17.30 -8.95
CA HIS A 98 -13.23 -18.08 -9.93
C HIS A 98 -14.69 -18.26 -9.48
N SER A 99 -14.93 -18.56 -8.21
CA SER A 99 -16.29 -18.71 -7.67
C SER A 99 -17.09 -17.41 -7.77
N LEU A 100 -16.46 -16.27 -7.47
CA LEU A 100 -17.09 -14.94 -7.56
C LEU A 100 -17.45 -14.59 -9.01
N ARG A 101 -16.59 -14.92 -9.98
CA ARG A 101 -16.89 -14.72 -11.41
C ARG A 101 -18.13 -15.51 -11.84
N GLN A 102 -18.22 -16.77 -11.43
CA GLN A 102 -19.38 -17.61 -11.74
C GLN A 102 -20.69 -17.04 -11.15
N THR A 103 -20.65 -16.55 -9.91
CA THR A 103 -21.82 -15.89 -9.31
C THR A 103 -22.20 -14.58 -10.02
N GLY A 104 -21.22 -13.86 -10.59
CA GLY A 104 -21.47 -12.68 -11.41
C GLY A 104 -22.19 -13.02 -12.72
N GLU A 105 -21.75 -14.06 -13.42
CA GLU A 105 -22.39 -14.56 -14.64
C GLU A 105 -23.83 -15.04 -14.37
N ASP A 106 -24.06 -15.72 -13.25
CA ASP A 106 -25.40 -16.14 -12.83
C ASP A 106 -26.30 -14.93 -12.54
N ALA A 107 -25.77 -13.88 -11.90
CA ALA A 107 -26.51 -12.65 -11.63
C ALA A 107 -26.89 -11.91 -12.93
N ASP A 108 -25.99 -11.85 -13.90
CA ASP A 108 -26.25 -11.26 -15.22
C ASP A 108 -27.31 -12.07 -16.01
N ASN A 109 -27.26 -13.40 -15.93
CA ASN A 109 -28.29 -14.27 -16.50
C ASN A 109 -29.65 -14.04 -15.83
N ILE A 110 -29.70 -13.96 -14.49
CA ILE A 110 -30.92 -13.68 -13.74
C ILE A 110 -31.49 -12.31 -14.13
N LYS A 111 -30.63 -11.30 -14.31
CA LYS A 111 -31.03 -9.97 -14.77
C LYS A 111 -31.65 -10.02 -16.16
N SER A 112 -31.03 -10.73 -17.11
CA SER A 112 -31.58 -10.91 -18.45
C SER A 112 -32.95 -11.62 -18.44
N ILE A 113 -33.10 -12.64 -17.59
CA ILE A 113 -34.39 -13.34 -17.39
C ILE A 113 -35.43 -12.38 -16.82
N LEU A 114 -35.08 -11.54 -15.84
CA LEU A 114 -35.96 -10.52 -15.26
C LEU A 114 -36.43 -9.51 -16.31
N GLU A 115 -35.52 -9.00 -17.13
CA GLU A 115 -35.84 -8.06 -18.23
C GLU A 115 -36.79 -8.71 -19.25
N SER A 116 -36.56 -9.98 -19.61
CA SER A 116 -37.44 -10.75 -20.50
C SER A 116 -38.83 -10.97 -19.88
N LEU A 117 -38.89 -11.33 -18.60
CA LEU A 117 -40.16 -11.49 -17.88
C LEU A 117 -40.93 -10.18 -17.80
N GLN A 118 -40.25 -9.06 -17.58
CA GLN A 118 -40.85 -7.72 -17.52
C GLN A 118 -41.40 -7.29 -18.89
N ALA A 119 -40.69 -7.60 -19.99
CA ALA A 119 -41.19 -7.41 -21.35
C ALA A 119 -42.45 -8.27 -21.64
N ARG A 120 -42.50 -9.50 -21.16
CA ARG A 120 -43.70 -10.36 -21.28
C ARG A 120 -44.85 -9.87 -20.41
N LEU A 121 -44.57 -9.35 -19.22
CA LEU A 121 -45.57 -8.80 -18.30
C LEU A 121 -46.24 -7.55 -18.90
N THR A 122 -45.45 -6.64 -19.48
CA THR A 122 -45.97 -5.46 -20.17
C THR A 122 -46.82 -5.83 -21.40
N GLN A 123 -46.47 -6.88 -22.15
CA GLN A 123 -47.32 -7.42 -23.23
C GLN A 123 -48.64 -8.03 -22.70
N LEU A 124 -48.60 -8.74 -21.58
CA LEU A 124 -49.81 -9.28 -20.95
C LEU A 124 -50.69 -8.18 -20.37
N GLU A 125 -50.11 -7.08 -19.88
CA GLU A 125 -50.87 -5.92 -19.40
C GLU A 125 -51.54 -5.14 -20.54
N THR A 126 -50.92 -5.04 -21.72
CA THR A 126 -51.57 -4.43 -22.89
C THR A 126 -52.70 -5.30 -23.44
N LEU A 127 -52.52 -6.64 -23.44
CA LEU A 127 -53.59 -7.61 -23.72
C LEU A 127 -54.71 -7.57 -22.66
N SER A 128 -54.37 -7.38 -21.38
CA SER A 128 -55.34 -7.20 -20.30
C SER A 128 -56.10 -5.88 -20.42
N LYS A 129 -55.45 -4.78 -20.84
CA LYS A 129 -56.10 -3.48 -21.10
C LYS A 129 -57.10 -3.57 -22.26
N THR A 130 -56.84 -4.39 -23.27
CA THR A 130 -57.78 -4.66 -24.37
C THR A 130 -58.90 -5.63 -23.97
N ALA A 131 -58.64 -6.60 -23.10
CA ALA A 131 -59.67 -7.50 -22.54
C ALA A 131 -60.56 -6.83 -21.47
N ALA A 132 -60.05 -5.84 -20.74
CA ALA A 132 -60.81 -5.06 -19.74
C ALA A 132 -61.91 -4.18 -20.35
N ALA A 133 -61.93 -4.01 -21.68
CA ALA A 133 -63.04 -3.39 -22.40
C ALA A 133 -64.29 -4.31 -22.48
N TRP A 134 -64.19 -5.60 -22.13
CA TRP A 134 -65.25 -6.60 -22.36
C TRP A 134 -65.84 -7.26 -21.09
N ASN A 135 -65.31 -7.06 -19.87
CA ASN A 135 -65.96 -7.61 -18.68
C ASN A 135 -65.53 -6.97 -17.33
N PRO A 136 -66.45 -6.51 -16.45
CA PRO A 136 -66.11 -5.84 -15.18
C PRO A 136 -65.59 -6.76 -14.05
N ALA A 137 -65.70 -8.08 -14.20
CA ALA A 137 -65.35 -9.05 -13.13
C ALA A 137 -63.84 -9.22 -12.87
N PHE A 138 -62.97 -8.67 -13.73
CA PHE A 138 -61.51 -8.86 -13.65
C PHE A 138 -60.81 -7.89 -12.66
N CYS A 139 -61.56 -7.00 -12.01
CA CYS A 139 -61.01 -5.93 -11.16
C CYS A 139 -60.41 -6.46 -9.84
N SER A 140 -60.86 -7.62 -9.35
CA SER A 140 -60.39 -8.19 -8.06
C SER A 140 -58.98 -8.81 -8.15
N PHE A 141 -58.64 -9.49 -9.26
CA PHE A 141 -57.32 -10.13 -9.45
C PHE A 141 -56.21 -9.10 -9.71
N ARG A 142 -56.54 -8.01 -10.43
CA ARG A 142 -55.61 -6.92 -10.78
C ARG A 142 -55.09 -6.18 -9.55
N LEU A 143 -55.89 -6.06 -8.48
CA LEU A 143 -55.51 -5.41 -7.23
C LEU A 143 -54.49 -6.23 -6.39
N GLN A 144 -54.47 -7.54 -6.57
CA GLN A 144 -53.60 -8.45 -5.80
C GLN A 144 -52.21 -8.59 -6.47
N ALA A 145 -52.16 -8.51 -7.80
CA ALA A 145 -50.91 -8.47 -8.58
C ALA A 145 -50.16 -7.13 -8.43
N THR A 146 -50.85 -5.99 -8.44
CA THR A 146 -50.24 -4.67 -8.21
C THR A 146 -49.68 -4.51 -6.79
N LYS A 147 -50.33 -5.10 -5.78
CA LYS A 147 -49.79 -5.17 -4.41
C LYS A 147 -48.48 -5.95 -4.31
N ARG A 148 -48.36 -7.09 -5.00
CA ARG A 148 -47.10 -7.88 -5.04
C ARG A 148 -46.00 -7.16 -5.80
N SER A 149 -46.33 -6.48 -6.90
CA SER A 149 -45.38 -5.66 -7.67
C SER A 149 -44.82 -4.51 -6.83
N GLY A 150 -45.66 -3.80 -6.07
CA GLY A 150 -45.20 -2.70 -5.21
C GLY A 150 -44.29 -3.13 -4.06
N VAL A 151 -44.48 -4.35 -3.51
CA VAL A 151 -43.58 -4.93 -2.50
C VAL A 151 -42.22 -5.31 -3.12
N LEU A 152 -42.23 -5.86 -4.34
CA LEU A 152 -40.99 -6.21 -5.03
C LEU A 152 -40.20 -4.96 -5.45
N GLU A 153 -40.90 -3.93 -5.92
CA GLU A 153 -40.31 -2.64 -6.31
C GLU A 153 -39.72 -1.90 -5.10
N THR A 154 -40.38 -1.96 -3.94
CA THR A 154 -39.81 -1.43 -2.69
C THR A 154 -38.61 -2.24 -2.19
N GLN A 155 -38.59 -3.56 -2.39
CA GLN A 155 -37.40 -4.38 -2.11
C GLN A 155 -36.23 -4.05 -3.05
N ILE A 156 -36.49 -3.90 -4.34
CA ILE A 156 -35.48 -3.52 -5.34
C ILE A 156 -34.89 -2.15 -5.00
N ASN A 157 -35.74 -1.15 -4.72
CA ASN A 157 -35.27 0.18 -4.33
C ASN A 157 -34.44 0.15 -3.03
N ARG A 158 -34.79 -0.71 -2.08
CA ARG A 158 -34.00 -0.90 -0.85
C ARG A 158 -32.64 -1.53 -1.14
N HIS A 159 -32.58 -2.51 -2.03
CA HIS A 159 -31.32 -3.15 -2.44
C HIS A 159 -30.45 -2.19 -3.24
N ASP A 160 -31.02 -1.37 -4.13
CA ASP A 160 -30.30 -0.35 -4.89
C ASP A 160 -29.67 0.72 -3.99
N GLN A 161 -30.40 1.19 -2.97
CA GLN A 161 -29.87 2.07 -1.94
C GLN A 161 -28.74 1.41 -1.14
N MET A 162 -28.88 0.12 -0.81
CA MET A 162 -27.84 -0.62 -0.10
C MET A 162 -26.58 -0.79 -0.94
N LEU A 163 -26.71 -1.13 -2.22
CA LEU A 163 -25.60 -1.24 -3.17
C LEU A 163 -24.88 0.11 -3.32
N SER A 164 -25.62 1.20 -3.46
CA SER A 164 -25.04 2.55 -3.51
C SER A 164 -24.22 2.88 -2.26
N VAL A 165 -24.70 2.51 -1.07
CA VAL A 165 -23.93 2.68 0.18
C VAL A 165 -22.70 1.78 0.21
N HIS A 166 -22.80 0.55 -0.29
CA HIS A 166 -21.67 -0.36 -0.36
C HIS A 166 -20.60 0.13 -1.34
N ASP A 167 -20.96 0.69 -2.49
CA ASP A 167 -20.02 1.27 -3.45
C ASP A 167 -19.21 2.42 -2.83
N ILE A 168 -19.88 3.30 -2.07
CA ILE A 168 -19.20 4.38 -1.33
C ILE A 168 -18.25 3.80 -0.28
N ARG A 169 -18.65 2.76 0.45
CA ARG A 169 -17.81 2.11 1.47
C ARG A 169 -16.60 1.40 0.86
N LEU A 170 -16.76 0.76 -0.29
CA LEU A 170 -15.66 0.12 -1.01
C LEU A 170 -14.63 1.17 -1.44
N ALA A 171 -15.09 2.30 -2.01
CA ALA A 171 -14.19 3.39 -2.38
C ALA A 171 -13.44 4.00 -1.17
N ASP A 172 -14.11 4.18 -0.03
CA ASP A 172 -13.48 4.66 1.21
C ASP A 172 -12.46 3.64 1.75
N MET A 173 -12.80 2.35 1.69
CA MET A 173 -11.92 1.27 2.11
C MET A 173 -10.68 1.15 1.21
N ASP A 174 -10.82 1.33 -0.10
CA ASP A 174 -9.70 1.38 -1.05
C ASP A 174 -8.75 2.54 -0.75
N LEU A 175 -9.29 3.73 -0.42
CA LEU A 175 -8.48 4.87 0.00
C LEU A 175 -7.75 4.56 1.30
N ARG A 176 -8.42 3.91 2.26
CA ARG A 176 -7.82 3.48 3.52
C ARG A 176 -6.70 2.45 3.30
N PHE A 177 -6.87 1.51 2.37
CA PHE A 177 -5.83 0.53 2.01
C PHE A 177 -4.59 1.23 1.44
N GLN A 178 -4.76 2.15 0.49
CA GLN A 178 -3.63 2.92 -0.07
C GLN A 178 -2.85 3.69 1.00
N VAL A 179 -3.56 4.26 1.99
CA VAL A 179 -2.93 4.94 3.12
C VAL A 179 -2.15 3.95 3.99
N LEU A 180 -2.71 2.77 4.28
CA LEU A 180 -2.04 1.75 5.11
C LEU A 180 -0.82 1.13 4.43
N GLU A 181 -0.89 0.87 3.12
CA GLU A 181 0.22 0.32 2.34
C GLU A 181 1.42 1.27 2.26
N THR A 182 1.18 2.57 2.44
CA THR A 182 2.20 3.62 2.32
C THR A 182 2.55 4.31 3.65
N ALA A 183 1.92 3.87 4.74
CA ALA A 183 2.18 4.38 6.09
C ALA A 183 3.58 3.99 6.55
N SER A 184 4.22 4.89 7.30
CA SER A 184 5.54 4.69 7.87
C SER A 184 5.53 5.06 9.35
N TYR A 185 6.27 4.31 10.17
CA TYR A 185 6.23 4.40 11.64
C TYR A 185 7.60 4.68 12.27
N ASN A 186 8.54 5.25 11.52
CA ASN A 186 9.91 5.53 11.98
C ASN A 186 10.33 6.99 11.78
N GLY A 187 9.37 7.90 11.63
CA GLY A 187 9.61 9.31 11.36
C GLY A 187 10.03 9.62 9.92
N VAL A 188 10.05 8.64 9.00
CA VAL A 188 10.45 8.86 7.60
C VAL A 188 9.27 8.72 6.65
N LEU A 189 8.99 9.78 5.89
CA LEU A 189 8.04 9.78 4.78
C LEU A 189 8.78 9.75 3.45
N ILE A 190 8.34 8.91 2.51
CA ILE A 190 8.65 9.04 1.09
C ILE A 190 7.33 9.25 0.34
N TRP A 191 7.21 10.42 -0.27
CA TRP A 191 6.02 10.83 -0.99
C TRP A 191 6.28 10.89 -2.48
N LYS A 192 5.62 10.00 -3.23
CA LYS A 192 5.67 9.93 -4.69
C LYS A 192 4.52 10.74 -5.29
N ILE A 193 4.84 11.81 -6.01
CA ILE A 193 3.85 12.64 -6.71
C ILE A 193 4.00 12.40 -8.21
N ARG A 194 3.02 11.69 -8.79
CA ARG A 194 2.92 11.41 -10.23
C ARG A 194 2.13 12.51 -10.95
N ASP A 195 2.20 12.53 -12.28
CA ASP A 195 1.52 13.49 -13.16
C ASP A 195 1.90 14.94 -12.85
N TYR A 196 3.19 15.21 -12.63
CA TYR A 196 3.67 16.53 -12.21
C TYR A 196 3.17 17.65 -13.12
N LYS A 197 3.28 17.47 -14.45
CA LYS A 197 2.82 18.46 -15.44
C LYS A 197 1.36 18.83 -15.24
N ARG A 198 0.47 17.83 -15.17
CA ARG A 198 -0.98 18.04 -15.00
C ARG A 198 -1.27 18.73 -13.67
N ARG A 199 -0.69 18.23 -12.57
CA ARG A 199 -0.93 18.77 -11.22
C ARG A 199 -0.40 20.19 -11.07
N LYS A 200 0.74 20.51 -11.70
CA LYS A 200 1.27 21.88 -11.74
C LYS A 200 0.31 22.81 -12.49
N GLN A 201 -0.19 22.39 -13.66
CA GLN A 201 -1.17 23.18 -14.41
C GLN A 201 -2.46 23.41 -13.62
N GLU A 202 -2.98 22.38 -12.93
CA GLU A 202 -4.13 22.54 -12.03
C GLU A 202 -3.88 23.55 -10.90
N ALA A 203 -2.66 23.61 -10.36
CA ALA A 203 -2.27 24.59 -9.35
C ALA A 203 -2.16 26.01 -9.93
N VAL A 204 -1.63 26.17 -11.15
CA VAL A 204 -1.58 27.45 -11.88
C VAL A 204 -2.99 27.96 -12.19
N MET A 205 -3.88 27.08 -12.63
CA MET A 205 -5.29 27.39 -12.91
C MET A 205 -6.12 27.62 -11.64
N GLY A 206 -5.56 27.39 -10.45
CA GLY A 206 -6.26 27.54 -9.18
C GLY A 206 -7.30 26.43 -8.88
N LYS A 207 -7.32 25.33 -9.66
CA LYS A 207 -8.21 24.19 -9.41
C LYS A 207 -7.78 23.41 -8.16
N THR A 208 -6.49 23.12 -8.06
CA THR A 208 -5.90 22.34 -6.95
C THR A 208 -4.63 23.03 -6.47
N LEU A 209 -4.74 23.90 -5.47
CA LEU A 209 -3.62 24.74 -5.02
C LEU A 209 -2.50 23.95 -4.32
N SER A 210 -2.87 22.95 -3.52
CA SER A 210 -1.94 22.17 -2.72
C SER A 210 -2.34 20.71 -2.64
N LEU A 211 -1.36 19.84 -2.38
CA LEU A 211 -1.57 18.42 -2.14
C LEU A 211 -1.10 18.06 -0.72
N TYR A 212 -1.70 17.04 -0.14
CA TYR A 212 -1.23 16.41 1.10
C TYR A 212 -0.67 15.02 0.80
N SER A 213 0.36 14.64 1.54
CA SER A 213 0.87 13.26 1.53
C SER A 213 -0.05 12.34 2.33
N GLN A 214 0.21 11.04 2.24
CA GLN A 214 -0.26 10.10 3.24
C GLN A 214 0.30 10.46 4.63
N PRO A 215 -0.43 10.12 5.72
CA PRO A 215 0.10 10.24 7.07
C PRO A 215 1.32 9.33 7.31
N PHE A 216 2.26 9.81 8.12
CA PHE A 216 3.38 9.04 8.65
C PHE A 216 3.57 9.37 10.13
N TYR A 217 4.27 8.49 10.85
CA TYR A 217 4.33 8.49 12.30
C TYR A 217 5.76 8.41 12.80
N THR A 218 6.02 8.97 13.98
CA THR A 218 7.31 8.80 14.67
C THR A 218 7.50 7.40 15.26
N GLY A 219 6.42 6.65 15.46
CA GLY A 219 6.35 5.32 16.06
C GLY A 219 4.96 4.71 15.87
N TYR A 220 4.76 3.43 16.21
CA TYR A 220 3.44 2.77 16.14
C TYR A 220 2.35 3.54 16.90
N PHE A 221 2.71 4.11 18.04
CA PHE A 221 1.82 4.89 18.91
C PHE A 221 2.33 6.33 19.10
N GLY A 222 3.02 6.86 18.07
CA GLY A 222 3.66 8.17 18.09
C GLY A 222 2.82 9.30 17.49
N TYR A 223 3.48 10.43 17.19
CA TYR A 223 2.83 11.56 16.53
C TYR A 223 2.35 11.19 15.13
N LYS A 224 1.17 11.69 14.74
CA LYS A 224 0.65 11.59 13.37
C LYS A 224 0.97 12.87 12.60
N MET A 225 1.57 12.74 11.43
CA MET A 225 2.07 13.86 10.66
C MET A 225 1.82 13.65 9.16
N CYS A 226 1.84 14.72 8.38
CA CYS A 226 1.89 14.64 6.92
C CYS A 226 2.68 15.81 6.33
N ALA A 227 2.93 15.76 5.03
CA ALA A 227 3.51 16.86 4.27
C ALA A 227 2.44 17.54 3.41
N ARG A 228 2.60 18.85 3.21
CA ARG A 228 1.78 19.64 2.29
C ARG A 228 2.67 20.34 1.29
N VAL A 229 2.35 20.24 -0.01
CA VAL A 229 3.14 20.87 -1.08
C VAL A 229 2.26 21.76 -1.95
N TYR A 230 2.85 22.86 -2.40
CA TYR A 230 2.28 23.75 -3.42
C TYR A 230 3.21 23.72 -4.63
N LEU A 231 2.78 23.03 -5.69
CA LEU A 231 3.59 22.88 -6.90
C LEU A 231 3.81 24.21 -7.63
N ASN A 232 2.87 25.14 -7.49
CA ASN A 232 2.97 26.51 -8.01
C ASN A 232 3.31 27.54 -6.92
N GLY A 233 3.81 27.10 -5.77
CA GLY A 233 4.26 27.94 -4.67
C GLY A 233 3.15 28.59 -3.84
N ASP A 234 3.52 29.03 -2.66
CA ASP A 234 2.67 29.70 -1.67
C ASP A 234 3.42 30.87 -1.00
N GLY A 235 2.67 31.84 -0.48
CA GLY A 235 3.22 33.04 0.15
C GLY A 235 4.25 33.76 -0.74
N MET A 236 5.45 34.00 -0.18
CA MET A 236 6.55 34.69 -0.89
C MET A 236 7.13 33.89 -2.07
N GLY A 237 6.88 32.57 -2.13
CA GLY A 237 7.34 31.70 -3.22
C GLY A 237 6.30 31.46 -4.31
N LYS A 238 5.12 32.08 -4.22
CA LYS A 238 4.03 31.89 -5.17
C LYS A 238 4.48 32.19 -6.61
N ASN A 239 4.10 31.32 -7.54
CA ASN A 239 4.42 31.34 -8.97
C ASN A 239 5.92 31.23 -9.33
N THR A 240 6.83 31.14 -8.36
CA THR A 240 8.28 31.15 -8.61
C THR A 240 8.99 29.93 -8.04
N HIS A 241 8.47 29.38 -6.94
CA HIS A 241 9.04 28.25 -6.23
C HIS A 241 8.01 27.13 -6.09
N LEU A 242 8.50 25.93 -5.77
CA LEU A 242 7.73 24.91 -5.10
C LEU A 242 7.85 25.17 -3.60
N SER A 243 6.72 25.20 -2.89
CA SER A 243 6.68 25.39 -1.44
C SER A 243 6.36 24.07 -0.76
N LEU A 244 7.09 23.75 0.31
CA LEU A 244 6.96 22.49 1.03
C LEU A 244 6.81 22.73 2.52
N PHE A 245 5.78 22.12 3.11
CA PHE A 245 5.43 22.29 4.50
C PHE A 245 5.24 20.95 5.20
N PHE A 246 5.56 20.95 6.49
CA PHE A 246 5.27 19.91 7.45
C PHE A 246 3.98 20.23 8.20
N VAL A 247 3.20 19.21 8.51
CA VAL A 247 1.90 19.33 9.17
C VAL A 247 1.79 18.30 10.29
N ILE A 248 1.43 18.78 11.48
CA ILE A 248 1.00 17.91 12.58
C ILE A 248 -0.49 17.64 12.43
N MET A 249 -0.88 16.38 12.56
CA MET A 249 -2.26 15.94 12.56
C MET A 249 -2.67 15.47 13.95
N ARG A 250 -3.97 15.48 14.25
CA ARG A 250 -4.49 14.88 15.47
C ARG A 250 -4.27 13.37 15.45
N GLY A 251 -3.51 12.88 16.40
CA GLY A 251 -3.24 11.47 16.62
C GLY A 251 -4.13 10.89 17.73
N GLU A 252 -4.35 9.58 17.69
CA GLU A 252 -5.11 8.85 18.72
C GLU A 252 -4.40 8.88 20.09
N TYR A 253 -3.07 9.05 20.09
CA TYR A 253 -2.22 8.99 21.28
C TYR A 253 -1.73 10.38 21.74
N ASP A 254 -2.28 11.47 21.21
CA ASP A 254 -1.83 12.84 21.50
C ASP A 254 -1.85 13.19 23.00
N SER A 255 -2.67 12.51 23.80
CA SER A 255 -2.73 12.68 25.26
C SER A 255 -1.55 12.08 26.03
N LEU A 256 -0.78 11.17 25.40
CA LEU A 256 0.40 10.54 25.99
C LEU A 256 1.72 11.16 25.50
N LEU A 257 1.66 11.98 24.45
CA LEU A 257 2.83 12.55 23.80
C LEU A 257 3.18 13.93 24.38
N PRO A 258 4.47 14.31 24.41
CA PRO A 258 4.88 15.64 24.88
C PRO A 258 4.43 16.75 23.92
N TRP A 259 4.08 17.92 24.45
CA TRP A 259 3.71 19.10 23.67
C TRP A 259 4.35 20.38 24.24
N PRO A 260 4.71 21.36 23.40
CA PRO A 260 4.62 21.38 21.93
C PRO A 260 5.61 20.41 21.26
N PHE A 261 5.31 20.01 20.03
CA PHE A 261 6.19 19.16 19.22
C PHE A 261 7.52 19.88 18.97
N LYS A 262 8.64 19.18 19.19
CA LYS A 262 9.99 19.78 19.23
C LYS A 262 11.04 19.01 18.43
N GLN A 263 10.63 17.96 17.73
CA GLN A 263 11.54 17.10 16.98
C GLN A 263 12.07 17.82 15.74
N LYS A 264 13.36 17.67 15.44
CA LYS A 264 13.96 18.24 14.24
C LYS A 264 13.29 17.66 12.99
N VAL A 265 12.87 18.51 12.06
CA VAL A 265 12.22 18.12 10.81
C VAL A 265 13.14 18.47 9.65
N SER A 266 13.42 17.51 8.78
CA SER A 266 14.16 17.69 7.53
C SER A 266 13.23 17.46 6.35
N LEU A 267 13.12 18.46 5.47
CA LEU A 267 12.33 18.44 4.25
C LEU A 267 13.28 18.31 3.06
N MET A 268 13.03 17.36 2.16
CA MET A 268 13.92 17.08 1.03
C MET A 268 13.14 16.82 -0.26
N LEU A 269 13.65 17.36 -1.37
CA LEU A 269 13.32 16.96 -2.73
C LEU A 269 14.41 16.01 -3.24
N MET A 270 13.98 14.82 -3.66
CA MET A 270 14.90 13.76 -4.04
C MET A 270 15.32 13.89 -5.50
N ASP A 271 16.62 14.11 -5.72
CA ASP A 271 17.25 13.93 -7.03
C ASP A 271 17.19 12.48 -7.52
N GLN A 272 16.72 12.31 -8.76
CA GLN A 272 16.57 11.02 -9.45
C GLN A 272 17.71 10.77 -10.45
N GLY A 273 18.64 11.72 -10.61
CA GLY A 273 19.86 11.56 -11.37
C GLY A 273 20.88 10.62 -10.70
N PRO A 274 21.96 10.27 -11.42
CA PRO A 274 22.99 9.36 -10.91
C PRO A 274 23.79 9.94 -9.73
N SER A 275 23.87 11.28 -9.64
CA SER A 275 24.64 11.98 -8.60
C SER A 275 23.91 12.11 -7.27
N ARG A 276 22.59 11.82 -7.21
CA ARG A 276 21.77 11.81 -5.98
C ARG A 276 21.92 13.09 -5.15
N ARG A 277 22.00 14.26 -5.81
CA ARG A 277 22.13 15.56 -5.17
C ARG A 277 20.78 16.07 -4.68
N HIS A 278 20.26 15.44 -3.63
CA HIS A 278 18.99 15.84 -3.02
C HIS A 278 19.05 17.29 -2.52
N LEU A 279 17.98 18.05 -2.76
CA LEU A 279 17.81 19.39 -2.19
C LEU A 279 17.07 19.25 -0.88
N GLY A 280 17.49 19.91 0.17
CA GLY A 280 16.80 19.82 1.45
C GLY A 280 17.16 20.92 2.39
N ASP A 281 16.26 21.14 3.34
CA ASP A 281 16.42 22.06 4.45
C ASP A 281 15.89 21.39 5.71
N ALA A 282 16.39 21.81 6.88
CA ALA A 282 15.97 21.26 8.14
C ALA A 282 15.76 22.37 9.17
N PHE A 283 14.68 22.27 9.91
CA PHE A 283 14.34 23.22 10.96
C PHE A 283 14.03 22.51 12.27
N LYS A 284 14.23 23.24 13.37
CA LYS A 284 13.76 22.84 14.69
C LYS A 284 12.44 23.59 14.97
N PRO A 285 11.34 22.90 15.28
CA PRO A 285 10.06 23.53 15.60
C PRO A 285 10.19 24.60 16.70
N ASP A 286 9.60 25.77 16.47
CA ASP A 286 9.50 26.84 17.47
C ASP A 286 8.39 26.47 18.49
N PRO A 287 8.70 26.32 19.79
CA PRO A 287 7.72 26.01 20.82
C PRO A 287 6.55 27.00 20.92
N ASN A 288 6.75 28.25 20.49
CA ASN A 288 5.72 29.29 20.55
C ASN A 288 4.74 29.25 19.37
N SER A 289 5.13 28.60 18.27
CA SER A 289 4.31 28.51 17.06
C SER A 289 3.07 27.66 17.30
N SER A 290 1.92 28.17 16.85
CA SER A 290 0.65 27.44 16.88
C SER A 290 0.68 26.15 16.05
N SER A 291 1.58 26.04 15.08
CA SER A 291 1.73 24.86 14.21
C SER A 291 2.13 23.61 14.98
N PHE A 292 2.82 23.77 16.12
CA PHE A 292 3.42 22.67 16.87
C PHE A 292 2.76 22.43 18.23
N LYS A 293 1.67 23.15 18.54
CA LYS A 293 0.87 22.92 19.75
C LYS A 293 0.05 21.63 19.62
N LYS A 294 -0.45 21.12 20.75
CA LYS A 294 -1.35 19.97 20.76
C LYS A 294 -2.55 20.22 19.83
N PRO A 295 -2.84 19.32 18.86
CA PRO A 295 -3.93 19.50 17.92
C PRO A 295 -5.29 19.63 18.60
N THR A 296 -6.08 20.60 18.14
CA THR A 296 -7.49 20.78 18.52
C THR A 296 -8.44 20.35 17.39
N GLY A 297 -8.04 20.56 16.13
CA GLY A 297 -8.70 20.05 14.93
C GLY A 297 -7.94 18.87 14.29
N GLU A 298 -8.37 18.42 13.11
CA GLU A 298 -7.73 17.31 12.38
C GLU A 298 -6.26 17.58 12.02
N MET A 299 -5.95 18.82 11.66
CA MET A 299 -4.61 19.26 11.25
C MET A 299 -4.31 20.64 11.82
N ASN A 300 -3.07 20.84 12.25
CA ASN A 300 -2.56 22.14 12.61
C ASN A 300 -2.23 22.98 11.37
N ILE A 301 -1.89 24.24 11.60
CA ILE A 301 -1.33 25.13 10.56
C ILE A 301 0.01 24.53 10.08
N ALA A 302 0.19 24.50 8.76
CA ALA A 302 1.39 23.95 8.14
C ALA A 302 2.60 24.88 8.38
N SER A 303 3.78 24.30 8.62
CA SER A 303 5.03 25.05 8.83
C SER A 303 6.16 24.46 8.00
N GLY A 304 6.95 25.30 7.34
CA GLY A 304 7.99 24.84 6.42
C GLY A 304 8.53 25.99 5.56
N CYS A 305 8.89 25.69 4.32
CA CYS A 305 9.68 26.58 3.47
C CYS A 305 8.86 27.07 2.26
N PRO A 306 8.35 28.32 2.27
CA PRO A 306 7.65 28.90 1.12
C PRO A 306 8.51 28.98 -0.15
N VAL A 307 9.82 29.22 0.00
CA VAL A 307 10.79 29.32 -1.10
C VAL A 307 11.73 28.10 -1.12
N PHE A 308 11.17 26.89 -1.06
CA PHE A 308 11.97 25.67 -0.91
C PHE A 308 12.85 25.37 -2.13
N VAL A 309 12.28 25.29 -3.33
CA VAL A 309 13.04 25.06 -4.57
C VAL A 309 12.49 25.94 -5.68
N ALA A 310 13.35 26.69 -6.37
CA ALA A 310 12.95 27.47 -7.53
C ALA A 310 12.40 26.56 -8.64
N GLN A 311 11.29 26.92 -9.26
CA GLN A 311 10.64 26.09 -10.28
C GLN A 311 11.59 25.79 -11.46
N THR A 312 12.43 26.76 -11.84
CA THR A 312 13.45 26.59 -12.88
C THR A 312 14.49 25.53 -12.53
N VAL A 313 14.93 25.47 -11.26
CA VAL A 313 15.89 24.46 -10.79
C VAL A 313 15.26 23.08 -10.77
N LEU A 314 14.00 22.99 -10.33
CA LEU A 314 13.24 21.75 -10.30
C LEU A 314 13.01 21.17 -11.71
N GLU A 315 12.56 22.01 -12.64
CA GLU A 315 12.12 21.60 -13.99
C GLU A 315 13.28 21.40 -14.97
N ASN A 316 14.37 22.16 -14.83
CA ASN A 316 15.56 22.01 -15.68
C ASN A 316 16.56 20.98 -15.10
N GLY A 317 16.31 20.50 -13.88
CA GLY A 317 17.17 19.55 -13.18
C GLY A 317 16.83 18.09 -13.47
N THR A 318 17.40 17.19 -12.67
CA THR A 318 17.16 15.73 -12.71
C THR A 318 16.22 15.25 -11.60
N TYR A 319 15.45 16.19 -11.03
CA TYR A 319 14.49 15.93 -9.95
C TYR A 319 13.16 15.37 -10.47
N ILE A 320 12.75 15.73 -11.68
CA ILE A 320 11.57 15.18 -12.35
C ILE A 320 12.03 14.09 -13.32
N LYS A 321 11.50 12.88 -13.14
CA LYS A 321 11.70 11.75 -14.05
C LYS A 321 10.38 11.00 -14.18
N ASP A 322 10.04 10.58 -15.40
CA ASP A 322 8.78 9.88 -15.70
C ASP A 322 7.55 10.64 -15.17
N ASP A 323 7.53 11.96 -15.40
CA ASP A 323 6.52 12.91 -14.92
C ASP A 323 6.22 12.80 -13.40
N THR A 324 7.23 12.41 -12.63
CA THR A 324 7.11 12.10 -11.21
C THR A 324 8.22 12.78 -10.41
N ILE A 325 7.87 13.26 -9.21
CA ILE A 325 8.83 13.74 -8.20
C ILE A 325 8.69 12.93 -6.91
N PHE A 326 9.77 12.90 -6.13
CA PHE A 326 9.81 12.28 -4.81
C PHE A 326 10.20 13.31 -3.76
N ILE A 327 9.39 13.42 -2.73
CA ILE A 327 9.66 14.24 -1.55
C ILE A 327 9.94 13.31 -0.39
N LYS A 328 10.94 13.65 0.43
CA LYS A 328 11.25 12.94 1.66
C LYS A 328 11.12 13.89 2.83
N VAL A 329 10.46 13.42 3.89
CA VAL A 329 10.44 14.11 5.18
C VAL A 329 11.05 13.17 6.22
N ILE A 330 11.93 13.71 7.04
CA ILE A 330 12.57 12.99 8.15
C ILE A 330 12.31 13.77 9.43
N VAL A 331 11.65 13.11 10.37
CA VAL A 331 11.45 13.61 11.73
C VAL A 331 12.40 12.84 12.63
N ASP A 332 13.21 13.56 13.40
CA ASP A 332 14.14 12.97 14.34
C ASP A 332 13.39 12.32 15.51
N THR A 333 13.51 11.00 15.65
CA THR A 333 12.86 10.22 16.71
C THR A 333 13.83 9.83 17.83
N SER A 334 15.10 10.22 17.76
CA SER A 334 16.12 9.79 18.72
C SER A 334 15.87 10.28 20.16
N ASP A 335 15.24 11.45 20.31
CA ASP A 335 14.89 12.04 21.61
C ASP A 335 13.50 11.61 22.12
N LEU A 336 12.79 10.72 21.43
CA LEU A 336 11.48 10.22 21.85
C LEU A 336 11.64 8.94 22.67
N PRO A 337 10.77 8.70 23.67
CA PRO A 337 10.78 7.44 24.40
C PRO A 337 10.48 6.29 23.44
N ASP A 338 11.43 5.37 23.29
CA ASP A 338 11.14 4.03 22.77
C ASP A 338 10.39 3.25 23.87
N PRO A 339 9.28 2.57 23.54
CA PRO A 339 8.47 1.84 24.51
C PRO A 339 9.21 0.68 25.19
#